data_AF-A0A933ZEU1-F1
#
_entry.id   AF-A0A933ZEU1-F1
#
_cell.length_a   1.000
_cell.length_b   1.000
_cell.length_c   1.000
_cell.angle_alpha   90.00
_cell.angle_beta   90.00
_cell.angle_gamma   90.00
#
_symmetry.space_group_name_H-M   'P 1'
#
loop_
_entity.id
_entity.type
_entity.pdbx_description
1 polymer ?
#
loop_
_entity_poly.entity_id
_entity_poly.type
_entity_poly.pdbx_seq_one_letter_code
_entity_poly.pdbx_strand_id
1 'polypeptide(L)'
;MTANPTRLQALVEGELGLSIERGGIASALTAYARRKAVSLGTDSEESLAAHVKADDASFNELVEAVTVPHTWFFRDLEQLEGAAAFLAQRASRTAGPPRVWVPACASGDEAYSLAALVAERNARAEIVGTDVNLAALQRARQGAYGAWAVRWVPERMKHVLAPRAGSTYEIAASLKGSVSFVQHNLLHAPLPSTAADGLWDLIVCRNVLIYLTREHARRVIEHLRQALSPGGALILGASDIVFELPAGLTPVSIDNRLVFLRQEGAVPQPAAATPEPLALGFRIAAMPPQPAVGSRELVAIEPSPAYTSSVPPSQKLDEAPAAESDDSAAAREMLDGISRYLDGDVQGAARQLRAALFLEANLWPAAYYLALCYDAIGLGRDAKRLYGRVAELIASGAPLPIDTEHGFRFLEQDVLRIARARGARGRP
;
A
#
# COMPACT_ATOMS: atom_id res chain seq x y z
N MET A 1 -0.78 29.12 9.03
CA MET A 1 0.66 29.20 9.37
C MET A 1 1.12 27.78 9.64
N THR A 2 1.88 27.18 8.72
CA THR A 2 2.48 25.86 8.95
C THR A 2 3.62 26.05 9.95
N ALA A 3 3.57 25.34 11.08
CA ALA A 3 4.68 25.32 12.04
C ALA A 3 5.94 24.81 11.33
N ASN A 4 7.12 25.33 11.70
CA ASN A 4 8.38 24.81 11.19
C ASN A 4 8.50 23.32 11.51
N PRO A 5 8.96 22.48 10.56
CA PRO A 5 9.14 21.05 10.82
C PRO A 5 10.17 20.84 11.93
N THR A 6 9.91 19.88 12.80
CA THR A 6 10.88 19.39 13.78
C THR A 6 12.15 18.90 13.07
N ARG A 7 13.31 18.95 13.73
CA ARG A 7 14.58 18.41 13.26
C ARG A 7 14.50 16.94 12.87
N LEU A 8 13.71 16.14 13.61
CA LEU A 8 13.47 14.75 13.25
C LEU A 8 12.58 14.60 12.00
N GLN A 9 11.57 15.46 11.83
CA GLN A 9 10.79 15.50 10.58
C GLN A 9 11.68 15.87 9.39
N ALA A 10 12.51 16.89 9.55
CA ALA A 10 13.48 17.30 8.53
C ALA A 10 14.51 16.19 8.22
N LEU A 11 14.93 15.41 9.22
CA LEU A 11 15.80 14.25 9.02
C LEU A 11 15.10 13.15 8.23
N VAL A 12 13.84 12.82 8.57
CA VAL A 12 13.05 11.80 7.85
C VAL A 12 12.77 12.23 6.41
N GLU A 13 12.36 13.48 6.19
CA GLU A 13 12.14 14.01 4.84
C GLU A 13 13.44 14.09 4.04
N GLY A 14 14.53 14.59 4.64
CA GLY A 14 15.80 14.79 3.94
C GLY A 14 16.58 13.51 3.65
N GLU A 15 16.60 12.57 4.59
CA GLU A 15 17.39 11.34 4.45
C GLU A 15 16.57 10.19 3.85
N LEU A 16 15.25 10.13 4.07
CA LEU A 16 14.40 9.03 3.58
C LEU A 16 13.41 9.46 2.49
N GLY A 17 13.23 10.76 2.29
CA GLY A 17 12.32 11.30 1.28
C GLY A 17 10.84 11.19 1.63
N LEU A 18 10.54 10.69 2.83
CA LEU A 18 9.20 10.37 3.30
C LEU A 18 8.43 11.63 3.68
N SER A 19 7.22 11.80 3.15
CA SER A 19 6.31 12.87 3.54
C SER A 19 5.68 12.57 4.89
N ILE A 20 5.89 13.45 5.86
CA ILE A 20 5.41 13.30 7.23
C ILE A 20 3.87 13.20 7.31
N GLU A 21 3.18 13.86 6.37
CA GLU A 21 1.73 13.92 6.29
C GLU A 21 1.07 12.63 5.78
N ARG A 22 1.86 11.65 5.31
CA ARG A 22 1.35 10.43 4.65
C ARG A 22 1.61 9.19 5.48
N GLY A 23 0.78 8.16 5.30
CA GLY A 23 1.04 6.81 5.83
C GLY A 23 1.15 6.70 7.35
N GLY A 24 0.61 7.67 8.12
CA GLY A 24 0.74 7.69 9.58
C GLY A 24 2.14 8.02 10.10
N ILE A 25 3.05 8.49 9.24
CA ILE A 25 4.47 8.72 9.57
C ILE A 25 4.64 9.73 10.70
N ALA A 26 3.86 10.81 10.71
CA ALA A 26 3.86 11.78 11.82
C ALA A 26 3.65 11.12 13.19
N SER A 27 2.64 10.24 13.30
CA SER A 27 2.31 9.57 14.57
C SER A 27 3.40 8.59 14.99
N ALA A 28 3.93 7.83 14.03
CA ALA A 28 5.02 6.89 14.27
C ALA A 28 6.30 7.61 14.72
N LEU A 29 6.62 8.74 14.09
CA LEU A 29 7.75 9.59 14.43
C LEU A 29 7.61 10.19 15.84
N THR A 30 6.42 10.70 16.20
CA THR A 30 6.14 11.18 17.56
C THR A 30 6.33 10.07 18.59
N ALA A 31 5.82 8.87 18.33
CA ALA A 31 5.96 7.74 19.23
C ALA A 31 7.43 7.30 19.38
N TYR A 32 8.19 7.28 18.29
CA TYR A 32 9.63 7.03 18.30
C TYR A 32 10.38 8.09 19.12
N ALA A 33 10.17 9.37 18.81
CA ALA A 33 10.85 10.48 19.46
C ALA A 33 10.64 10.46 20.98
N ARG A 34 9.41 10.21 21.44
CA ARG A 34 9.09 10.07 22.86
C ARG A 34 9.84 8.92 23.53
N ARG A 35 9.88 7.74 22.92
CA ARG A 35 10.62 6.59 23.48
C ARG A 35 12.12 6.87 23.54
N LYS A 36 12.67 7.46 22.48
CA LYS A 36 14.10 7.74 22.37
C LYS A 36 14.54 8.84 23.35
N ALA A 37 13.75 9.91 23.49
CA ALA A 37 13.94 10.95 24.50
C ALA A 37 14.05 10.37 25.93
N VAL A 38 13.12 9.48 26.31
CA VAL A 38 13.16 8.79 27.61
C VAL A 38 14.42 7.93 27.76
N SER A 39 14.82 7.19 26.73
CA SER A 39 16.02 6.34 26.80
C SER A 39 17.32 7.14 26.96
N LEU A 40 17.36 8.36 26.42
CA LEU A 40 18.51 9.26 26.48
C LEU A 40 18.46 10.22 27.68
N GLY A 41 17.33 10.27 28.40
CA GLY A 41 17.12 11.24 29.47
C GLY A 41 17.16 12.69 28.99
N THR A 42 16.68 12.97 27.77
CA THR A 42 16.70 14.32 27.18
C THR A 42 15.34 14.72 26.63
N ASP A 43 14.95 15.97 26.89
CA ASP A 43 13.77 16.60 26.27
C ASP A 43 14.17 17.53 25.12
N SER A 44 15.47 17.62 24.80
CA SER A 44 15.98 18.45 23.72
C SER A 44 15.84 17.74 22.37
N GLU A 45 15.00 18.30 21.51
CA GLU A 45 14.81 17.84 20.14
C GLU A 45 16.11 17.88 19.32
N GLU A 46 16.95 18.89 19.57
CA GLU A 46 18.24 19.05 18.90
C GLU A 46 19.23 17.95 19.31
N SER A 47 19.31 17.65 20.61
CA SER A 47 20.14 16.56 21.12
C SER A 47 19.66 15.20 20.61
N LEU A 48 18.34 15.01 20.53
CA LEU A 48 17.74 13.79 19.99
C LEU A 48 18.07 13.61 18.51
N ALA A 49 17.85 14.62 17.68
CA ALA A 49 18.14 14.54 16.25
C ALA A 49 19.64 14.37 15.98
N ALA A 50 20.51 15.05 16.74
CA ALA A 50 21.96 14.89 16.64
C ALA A 50 22.40 13.46 16.99
N HIS A 51 21.84 12.88 18.06
CA HIS A 51 22.12 11.50 18.44
C HIS A 51 21.68 10.51 17.35
N VAL A 52 20.44 10.62 16.87
CA VAL A 52 19.90 9.73 15.83
C VAL A 52 20.70 9.83 14.53
N LYS A 53 21.21 11.01 14.18
CA LYS A 53 22.06 11.20 13.00
C LYS A 53 23.48 10.64 13.18
N ALA A 54 24.00 10.63 14.40
CA ALA A 54 25.37 10.18 14.68
C ALA A 54 25.48 8.67 14.95
N ASP A 55 24.38 8.02 15.33
CA ASP A 55 24.36 6.61 15.69
C ASP A 55 23.51 5.78 14.71
N ASP A 56 24.18 4.90 13.95
CA ASP A 56 23.54 4.07 12.92
C ASP A 56 22.45 3.15 13.49
N ALA A 57 22.62 2.65 14.72
CA ALA A 57 21.61 1.81 15.37
C ALA A 57 20.33 2.60 15.61
N SER A 58 20.45 3.80 16.17
CA SER A 58 19.35 4.74 16.37
C SER A 58 18.71 5.19 15.06
N PHE A 59 19.49 5.41 14.00
CA PHE A 59 18.95 5.73 12.69
C PHE A 59 18.13 4.56 12.13
N ASN A 60 18.60 3.32 12.26
CA ASN A 60 17.85 2.14 11.83
C ASN A 60 16.57 1.93 12.66
N GLU A 61 16.58 2.21 13.96
CA GLU A 61 15.36 2.20 14.80
C GLU A 61 14.34 3.25 14.32
N LEU A 62 14.82 4.45 13.96
CA LEU A 62 13.97 5.50 13.38
C LEU A 62 13.35 5.00 12.06
N VAL A 63 14.17 4.49 11.15
CA VAL A 63 13.72 3.94 9.86
C VAL A 63 12.67 2.84 10.06
N GLU A 64 12.91 1.90 10.97
CA GLU A 64 11.95 0.84 11.27
C GLU A 64 10.62 1.41 11.79
N ALA A 65 10.67 2.45 12.62
CA ALA A 65 9.47 3.07 13.16
C ALA A 65 8.66 3.82 12.09
N VAL A 66 9.30 4.50 11.15
CA VAL A 66 8.62 5.39 10.19
C VAL A 66 8.31 4.76 8.83
N THR A 67 8.81 3.56 8.56
CA THR A 67 8.50 2.83 7.32
C THR A 67 7.22 2.00 7.49
N VAL A 68 6.39 1.95 6.44
CA VAL A 68 5.13 1.19 6.44
C VAL A 68 5.40 -0.24 5.93
N PRO A 69 5.28 -1.29 6.76
CA PRO A 69 5.75 -2.64 6.40
C PRO A 69 4.70 -3.48 5.63
N HIS A 70 3.67 -2.87 5.05
CA HIS A 70 2.53 -3.59 4.50
C HIS A 70 2.83 -4.23 3.15
N THR A 71 3.15 -5.52 3.17
CA THR A 71 3.35 -6.36 1.98
C THR A 71 2.77 -7.77 2.19
N TRP A 72 2.55 -8.50 1.10
CA TRP A 72 2.09 -9.89 1.11
C TRP A 72 2.35 -10.59 -0.22
N PHE A 73 2.33 -11.92 -0.17
CA PHE A 73 2.56 -12.75 -1.33
C PHE A 73 1.50 -12.54 -2.40
N PHE A 74 1.95 -12.45 -3.66
CA PHE A 74 1.13 -12.33 -4.86
C PHE A 74 0.19 -11.11 -4.85
N ARG A 75 0.62 -10.00 -4.23
CA ARG A 75 -0.09 -8.71 -4.30
C ARG A 75 -0.19 -8.24 -5.75
N ASP A 76 -1.42 -7.98 -6.23
CA ASP A 76 -1.76 -7.78 -7.65
C ASP A 76 -1.17 -8.87 -8.57
N LEU A 77 -1.57 -10.12 -8.32
CA LEU A 77 -1.08 -11.31 -9.02
C LEU A 77 -0.99 -11.14 -10.55
N GLU A 78 -2.02 -10.59 -11.19
CA GLU A 78 -2.04 -10.38 -12.65
C GLU A 78 -0.85 -9.53 -13.14
N GLN A 79 -0.48 -8.48 -12.40
CA GLN A 79 0.65 -7.62 -12.75
C GLN A 79 1.97 -8.39 -12.62
N LEU A 80 2.11 -9.21 -11.58
CA LEU A 80 3.27 -10.08 -11.38
C LEU A 80 3.34 -11.22 -12.42
N GLU A 81 2.20 -11.75 -12.87
CA GLU A 81 2.12 -12.76 -13.93
C GLU A 81 2.60 -12.19 -15.28
N GLY A 82 2.22 -10.94 -15.58
CA GLY A 82 2.71 -10.20 -16.74
C GLY A 82 4.22 -9.93 -16.64
N ALA A 83 4.71 -9.53 -15.46
CA ALA A 83 6.14 -9.36 -15.19
C ALA A 83 6.92 -10.67 -15.42
N ALA A 84 6.43 -11.79 -14.90
CA ALA A 84 7.04 -13.10 -15.09
C ALA A 84 7.00 -13.53 -16.57
N ALA A 85 5.96 -13.19 -17.33
CA ALA A 85 5.88 -13.45 -18.76
C ALA A 85 6.95 -12.66 -19.54
N PHE A 86 7.11 -11.37 -19.22
CA PHE A 86 8.14 -10.51 -19.79
C PHE A 86 9.54 -11.08 -19.53
N LEU A 87 9.83 -11.50 -18.29
CA LEU A 87 11.11 -12.10 -17.93
C LEU A 87 11.37 -13.42 -18.66
N ALA A 88 10.37 -14.29 -18.78
CA ALA A 88 10.49 -15.55 -19.52
C ALA A 88 10.77 -15.30 -21.02
N GLN A 89 10.12 -14.31 -21.62
CA GLN A 89 10.38 -13.90 -23.01
C GLN A 89 11.79 -13.32 -23.16
N ARG A 90 12.26 -12.54 -22.20
CA ARG A 90 13.60 -11.95 -22.24
C ARG A 90 14.69 -13.01 -22.07
N ALA A 91 14.49 -13.93 -21.14
CA ALA A 91 15.38 -15.07 -20.90
C ALA A 91 15.57 -15.97 -22.13
N SER A 92 14.58 -16.07 -23.02
CA SER A 92 14.72 -16.86 -24.26
C SER A 92 15.51 -16.15 -25.37
N ARG A 93 15.78 -14.85 -25.21
CA ARG A 93 16.49 -14.01 -26.17
C ARG A 93 17.92 -13.67 -25.73
N THR A 94 18.26 -13.89 -24.47
CA THR A 94 19.55 -13.54 -23.87
C THR A 94 20.35 -14.79 -23.49
N ALA A 95 21.68 -14.68 -23.48
CA ALA A 95 22.56 -15.79 -23.09
C ALA A 95 22.54 -16.11 -21.58
N GLY A 96 21.94 -15.25 -20.76
CA GLY A 96 21.84 -15.40 -19.31
C GLY A 96 20.47 -14.96 -18.77
N PRO A 97 20.20 -15.22 -17.48
CA PRO A 97 18.91 -14.87 -16.88
C PRO A 97 18.74 -13.35 -16.78
N PRO A 98 17.54 -12.79 -17.03
CA PRO A 98 17.29 -11.37 -16.86
C PRO A 98 17.53 -10.92 -15.41
N ARG A 99 17.99 -9.68 -15.25
CA ARG A 99 18.24 -9.01 -13.97
C ARG A 99 17.01 -8.22 -13.55
N VAL A 100 16.58 -8.44 -12.31
CA VAL A 100 15.39 -7.81 -11.74
C VAL A 100 15.73 -7.10 -10.44
N TRP A 101 15.30 -5.86 -10.32
CA TRP A 101 15.38 -5.11 -9.07
C TRP A 101 13.98 -4.86 -8.51
N VAL A 102 13.77 -5.26 -7.27
CA VAL A 102 12.54 -5.02 -6.49
C VAL A 102 12.89 -4.05 -5.35
N PRO A 103 12.92 -2.74 -5.60
CA PRO A 103 13.12 -1.77 -4.54
C PRO A 103 11.90 -1.68 -3.60
N ALA A 104 12.15 -1.26 -2.35
CA ALA A 104 11.16 -1.23 -1.27
C ALA A 104 10.47 -2.58 -1.04
N CYS A 105 11.26 -3.66 -1.07
CA CYS A 105 10.74 -5.03 -1.03
C CYS A 105 10.16 -5.46 0.33
N ALA A 106 10.30 -4.64 1.38
CA ALA A 106 9.87 -4.93 2.75
C ALA A 106 10.36 -6.33 3.22
N SER A 107 9.45 -7.22 3.61
CA SER A 107 9.77 -8.60 4.02
C SER A 107 10.00 -9.58 2.86
N GLY A 108 10.20 -9.08 1.64
CA GLY A 108 10.60 -9.86 0.47
C GLY A 108 9.47 -10.64 -0.19
N ASP A 109 8.23 -10.51 0.29
CA ASP A 109 7.06 -11.25 -0.20
C ASP A 109 6.85 -11.07 -1.70
N GLU A 110 7.00 -9.84 -2.21
CA GLU A 110 6.88 -9.52 -3.63
C GLU A 110 8.02 -10.12 -4.46
N ALA A 111 9.26 -9.99 -3.98
CA ALA A 111 10.43 -10.53 -4.68
C ALA A 111 10.36 -12.06 -4.79
N TYR A 112 9.93 -12.74 -3.72
CA TYR A 112 9.70 -14.19 -3.74
C TYR A 112 8.49 -14.59 -4.58
N SER A 113 7.42 -13.80 -4.60
CA SER A 113 6.25 -14.04 -5.46
C SER A 113 6.64 -14.00 -6.94
N LEU A 114 7.46 -13.01 -7.32
CA LEU A 114 7.98 -12.90 -8.68
C LEU A 114 8.92 -14.06 -9.01
N ALA A 115 9.81 -14.44 -8.09
CA ALA A 115 10.69 -15.60 -8.27
C ALA A 115 9.89 -16.90 -8.51
N ALA A 116 8.82 -17.12 -7.73
CA ALA A 116 7.93 -18.25 -7.90
C ALA A 116 7.22 -18.27 -9.26
N LEU A 117 6.69 -17.13 -9.70
CA LEU A 117 6.01 -17.01 -11.00
C LEU A 117 6.97 -17.18 -12.19
N VAL A 118 8.21 -16.72 -12.06
CA VAL A 118 9.26 -16.96 -13.07
C VAL A 118 9.60 -18.46 -13.13
N ALA A 119 9.72 -19.12 -11.98
CA ALA A 119 9.98 -20.55 -11.91
C ALA A 119 8.83 -21.40 -12.46
N GLU A 120 7.56 -21.02 -12.21
CA GLU A 120 6.36 -21.68 -12.78
C GLU A 120 6.39 -21.69 -14.31
N ARG A 121 7.04 -20.68 -14.93
CA ARG A 121 7.23 -20.58 -16.38
C ARG A 121 8.47 -21.32 -16.91
N ASN A 122 9.13 -22.14 -16.08
CA ASN A 122 10.40 -22.81 -16.40
C ASN A 122 11.51 -21.83 -16.83
N ALA A 123 11.46 -20.59 -16.35
CA ALA A 123 12.48 -19.57 -16.58
C ALA A 123 13.31 -19.33 -15.32
N ARG A 124 14.39 -18.55 -15.46
CA ARG A 124 15.23 -18.09 -14.34
C ARG A 124 15.40 -16.58 -14.45
N ALA A 125 15.53 -15.91 -13.31
CA ALA A 125 15.86 -14.49 -13.21
C ALA A 125 16.80 -14.29 -12.01
N GLU A 126 17.68 -13.30 -12.09
CA GLU A 126 18.46 -12.84 -10.95
C GLU A 126 17.71 -11.68 -10.30
N ILE A 127 17.11 -11.95 -9.13
CA ILE A 127 16.24 -11.00 -8.45
C ILE A 127 16.97 -10.44 -7.23
N VAL A 128 17.05 -9.11 -7.15
CA VAL A 128 17.58 -8.37 -6.01
C VAL A 128 16.47 -7.55 -5.39
N GLY A 129 16.11 -7.88 -4.16
CA GLY A 129 15.23 -7.05 -3.33
C GLY A 129 16.04 -6.03 -2.55
N THR A 130 15.59 -4.77 -2.49
CA THR A 130 16.21 -3.78 -1.63
C THR A 130 15.21 -3.05 -0.76
N ASP A 131 15.65 -2.61 0.41
CA ASP A 131 14.85 -1.78 1.31
C ASP A 131 15.77 -0.92 2.18
N VAL A 132 15.24 0.17 2.74
CA VAL A 132 15.96 0.98 3.72
C VAL A 132 15.84 0.37 5.12
N ASN A 133 14.76 -0.38 5.39
CA ASN A 133 14.48 -1.01 6.67
C ASN A 133 15.22 -2.36 6.81
N LEU A 134 16.29 -2.35 7.62
CA LEU A 134 17.09 -3.56 7.88
C LEU A 134 16.30 -4.69 8.54
N ALA A 135 15.38 -4.38 9.45
CA ALA A 135 14.57 -5.39 10.12
C ALA A 135 13.64 -6.11 9.12
N ALA A 136 13.10 -5.37 8.14
CA ALA A 136 12.32 -5.96 7.06
C ALA A 136 13.18 -6.90 6.18
N LEU A 137 14.39 -6.48 5.81
CA LEU A 137 15.33 -7.32 5.06
C LEU A 137 15.79 -8.55 5.84
N GLN A 138 15.94 -8.45 7.16
CA GLN A 138 16.23 -9.61 8.00
C GLN A 138 15.08 -10.63 7.97
N ARG A 139 13.82 -10.17 8.06
CA ARG A 139 12.64 -11.04 7.89
C ARG A 139 12.62 -11.69 6.51
N ALA A 140 12.94 -10.92 5.45
CA ALA A 140 13.05 -11.45 4.10
C ALA A 140 14.09 -12.57 3.99
N ARG A 141 15.30 -12.37 4.53
CA ARG A 141 16.36 -13.38 4.55
C ARG A 141 16.03 -14.60 5.41
N GLN A 142 15.26 -14.43 6.49
CA GLN A 142 14.76 -15.55 7.30
C GLN A 142 13.75 -16.36 6.50
N GLY A 143 12.90 -15.71 5.70
CA GLY A 143 11.90 -16.36 4.87
C GLY A 143 10.77 -17.00 5.69
N ALA A 144 10.52 -16.47 6.89
CA ALA A 144 9.47 -16.92 7.79
C ALA A 144 8.35 -15.88 7.86
N TYR A 145 7.12 -16.32 7.64
CA TYR A 145 5.96 -15.47 7.37
C TYR A 145 4.77 -15.84 8.24
N GLY A 146 4.01 -14.84 8.69
CA GLY A 146 2.76 -15.06 9.40
C GLY A 146 1.57 -15.25 8.46
N ALA A 147 0.42 -15.61 9.02
CA ALA A 147 -0.84 -15.79 8.29
C ALA A 147 -1.23 -14.57 7.43
N TRP A 148 -0.91 -13.35 7.89
CA TRP A 148 -1.17 -12.12 7.12
C TRP A 148 -0.48 -12.15 5.75
N ALA A 149 0.82 -12.45 5.70
CA ALA A 149 1.61 -12.43 4.48
C ALA A 149 1.10 -13.44 3.43
N VAL A 150 0.52 -14.55 3.85
CA VAL A 150 0.13 -15.66 2.97
C VAL A 150 -1.36 -15.72 2.63
N ARG A 151 -2.16 -14.76 3.13
CA ARG A 151 -3.63 -14.79 3.07
C ARG A 151 -4.24 -14.82 1.66
N TRP A 152 -3.48 -14.43 0.64
CA TRP A 152 -3.91 -14.36 -0.76
C TRP A 152 -3.10 -15.26 -1.69
N VAL A 153 -2.32 -16.21 -1.14
CA VAL A 153 -1.53 -17.14 -1.94
C VAL A 153 -2.47 -18.02 -2.78
N PRO A 154 -2.36 -18.01 -4.13
CA PRO A 154 -3.17 -18.86 -4.99
C PRO A 154 -2.97 -20.34 -4.67
N GLU A 155 -3.99 -21.16 -4.87
CA GLU A 155 -3.94 -22.61 -4.56
C GLU A 155 -2.73 -23.28 -5.24
N ARG A 156 -2.52 -23.00 -6.52
CA ARG A 156 -1.40 -23.53 -7.32
C ARG A 156 -0.03 -23.14 -6.76
N MET A 157 0.05 -22.04 -6.00
CA MET A 157 1.27 -21.50 -5.41
C MET A 157 1.47 -21.85 -3.94
N LYS A 158 0.56 -22.57 -3.28
CA LYS A 158 0.74 -22.92 -1.85
C LYS A 158 2.02 -23.71 -1.58
N HIS A 159 2.51 -24.47 -2.57
CA HIS A 159 3.75 -25.23 -2.45
C HIS A 159 4.99 -24.37 -2.22
N VAL A 160 4.93 -23.05 -2.52
CA VAL A 160 6.05 -22.12 -2.30
C VAL A 160 6.25 -21.77 -0.83
N LEU A 161 5.25 -22.04 0.03
CA LEU A 161 5.22 -21.68 1.44
C LEU A 161 4.82 -22.91 2.28
N ALA A 162 5.78 -23.51 2.95
CA ALA A 162 5.56 -24.66 3.80
C ALA A 162 5.03 -24.22 5.18
N PRO A 163 3.90 -24.77 5.68
CA PRO A 163 3.42 -24.46 7.01
C PRO A 163 4.38 -24.96 8.10
N ARG A 164 4.51 -24.20 9.18
CA ARG A 164 5.31 -24.47 10.38
C ARG A 164 4.44 -24.36 11.64
N ALA A 165 5.02 -24.70 12.79
CA ALA A 165 4.33 -24.58 14.08
C ALA A 165 3.94 -23.11 14.37
N GLY A 166 2.81 -22.91 15.06
CA GLY A 166 2.39 -21.58 15.51
C GLY A 166 1.86 -20.63 14.42
N SER A 167 1.20 -21.16 13.39
CA SER A 167 0.60 -20.36 12.29
C SER A 167 1.61 -19.54 11.49
N THR A 168 2.83 -20.07 11.39
CA THR A 168 3.91 -19.52 10.58
C THR A 168 4.13 -20.36 9.32
N TYR A 169 4.74 -19.76 8.31
CA TYR A 169 5.03 -20.35 7.02
C TYR A 169 6.49 -20.07 6.67
N GLU A 170 7.15 -21.00 6.00
CA GLU A 170 8.52 -20.84 5.55
C GLU A 170 8.58 -20.93 4.02
N ILE A 171 9.28 -19.99 3.39
CA ILE A 171 9.50 -20.00 1.94
C ILE A 171 10.30 -21.24 1.54
N ALA A 172 9.94 -21.84 0.41
CA ALA A 172 10.64 -22.98 -0.16
C ALA A 172 12.15 -22.66 -0.32
N ALA A 173 13.01 -23.60 0.10
CA ALA A 173 14.46 -23.42 0.06
C ALA A 173 14.99 -23.12 -1.35
N SER A 174 14.33 -23.66 -2.38
CA SER A 174 14.63 -23.37 -3.79
C SER A 174 14.46 -21.90 -4.16
N LEU A 175 13.46 -21.22 -3.60
CA LEU A 175 13.22 -19.79 -3.81
C LEU A 175 14.09 -18.93 -2.90
N LYS A 176 14.39 -19.40 -1.68
CA LYS A 176 15.24 -18.67 -0.74
C LYS A 176 16.61 -18.32 -1.34
N GLY A 177 17.18 -19.22 -2.15
CA GLY A 177 18.43 -19.01 -2.87
C GLY A 177 18.31 -18.25 -4.20
N SER A 178 17.10 -17.96 -4.70
CA SER A 178 16.91 -17.28 -5.98
C SER A 178 16.73 -15.76 -5.85
N VAL A 179 16.72 -15.23 -4.63
CA VAL A 179 16.56 -13.80 -4.35
C VAL A 179 17.66 -13.34 -3.40
N SER A 180 18.34 -12.25 -3.72
CA SER A 180 19.28 -11.59 -2.81
C SER A 180 18.67 -10.31 -2.23
N PHE A 181 19.11 -9.94 -1.03
CA PHE A 181 18.58 -8.79 -0.30
C PHE A 181 19.69 -7.85 0.12
N VAL A 182 19.58 -6.57 -0.25
CA VAL A 182 20.58 -5.52 0.02
C VAL A 182 19.91 -4.29 0.62
N GLN A 183 20.54 -3.66 1.62
CA GLN A 183 20.04 -2.38 2.13
C GLN A 183 20.33 -1.29 1.11
N HIS A 184 19.30 -0.55 0.70
CA HIS A 184 19.45 0.53 -0.27
C HIS A 184 18.38 1.60 -0.08
N ASN A 185 18.79 2.85 -0.15
CA ASN A 185 17.91 4.00 -0.16
C ASN A 185 17.72 4.49 -1.60
N LEU A 186 16.48 4.55 -2.07
CA LEU A 186 16.13 4.98 -3.42
C LEU A 186 16.53 6.44 -3.74
N LEU A 187 16.78 7.26 -2.71
CA LEU A 187 17.31 8.61 -2.89
C LEU A 187 18.79 8.63 -3.29
N HIS A 188 19.52 7.53 -3.10
CA HIS A 188 20.91 7.42 -3.50
C HIS A 188 21.03 7.02 -4.97
N ALA A 189 22.27 7.05 -5.50
CA ALA A 189 22.53 6.57 -6.86
C ALA A 189 22.05 5.11 -7.02
N PRO A 190 21.50 4.72 -8.18
CA PRO A 190 20.93 3.39 -8.37
C PRO A 190 21.92 2.26 -8.04
N LEU A 191 21.40 1.17 -7.48
CA LEU A 191 22.18 -0.05 -7.29
C LEU A 191 22.51 -0.64 -8.68
N PRO A 192 23.80 -0.84 -9.04
CA PRO A 192 24.16 -1.48 -10.29
C PRO A 192 23.78 -2.97 -10.27
N SER A 193 23.34 -3.49 -11.41
CA SER A 193 23.10 -4.92 -11.59
C SER A 193 24.41 -5.69 -11.75
N THR A 194 24.31 -7.03 -11.78
CA THR A 194 25.44 -7.93 -12.06
C THR A 194 25.77 -8.03 -13.56
N ALA A 195 25.03 -7.34 -14.44
CA ALA A 195 25.33 -7.29 -15.86
C ALA A 195 26.56 -6.41 -16.16
N ALA A 196 27.18 -6.59 -17.33
CA ALA A 196 28.37 -5.84 -17.71
C ALA A 196 28.13 -4.32 -17.85
N ASP A 197 26.91 -3.92 -18.21
CA ASP A 197 26.47 -2.52 -18.29
C ASP A 197 25.92 -1.99 -16.95
N GLY A 198 25.77 -2.86 -15.93
CA GLY A 198 25.19 -2.53 -14.63
C GLY A 198 23.69 -2.22 -14.67
N LEU A 199 22.98 -2.52 -15.75
CA LEU A 199 21.57 -2.15 -15.93
C LEU A 199 20.59 -3.30 -15.62
N TRP A 200 19.35 -2.94 -15.31
CA TRP A 200 18.27 -3.86 -14.97
C TRP A 200 17.33 -4.11 -16.15
N ASP A 201 16.90 -5.35 -16.35
CA ASP A 201 15.92 -5.69 -17.37
C ASP A 201 14.50 -5.35 -16.94
N LEU A 202 14.22 -5.49 -15.64
CA LEU A 202 12.95 -5.17 -15.02
C LEU A 202 13.19 -4.52 -13.66
N ILE A 203 12.44 -3.45 -13.37
CA ILE A 203 12.31 -2.88 -12.04
C ILE A 203 10.84 -2.97 -11.61
N VAL A 204 10.59 -3.53 -10.42
CA VAL A 204 9.26 -3.60 -9.80
C VAL A 204 9.27 -2.73 -8.55
N CYS A 205 8.80 -1.48 -8.68
CA CYS A 205 8.81 -0.47 -7.62
C CYS A 205 7.38 -0.12 -7.23
N ARG A 206 6.79 -0.90 -6.32
CA ARG A 206 5.36 -0.84 -6.02
C ARG A 206 5.09 -0.36 -4.61
N ASN A 207 4.07 0.48 -4.48
CA ASN A 207 3.52 0.99 -3.22
C ASN A 207 4.55 1.72 -2.33
N VAL A 208 5.50 2.43 -2.94
CA VAL A 208 6.50 3.22 -2.21
C VAL A 208 6.42 4.71 -2.51
N LEU A 209 6.13 5.09 -3.77
CA LEU A 209 6.15 6.50 -4.21
C LEU A 209 5.03 7.30 -3.53
N ILE A 210 3.96 6.62 -3.13
CA ILE A 210 2.86 7.21 -2.35
C ILE A 210 3.32 7.84 -1.02
N TYR A 211 4.41 7.34 -0.42
CA TYR A 211 4.93 7.85 0.85
C TYR A 211 5.95 8.97 0.67
N LEU A 212 6.48 9.16 -0.54
CA LEU A 212 7.53 10.16 -0.78
C LEU A 212 6.93 11.56 -0.98
N THR A 213 7.72 12.59 -0.66
CA THR A 213 7.40 13.94 -1.13
C THR A 213 7.44 13.96 -2.66
N ARG A 214 6.72 14.92 -3.29
CA ARG A 214 6.67 15.00 -4.75
C ARG A 214 8.06 15.15 -5.38
N GLU A 215 8.93 15.93 -4.77
CA GLU A 215 10.31 16.13 -5.23
C GLU A 215 11.11 14.82 -5.20
N HIS A 216 11.07 14.11 -4.07
CA HIS A 216 11.76 12.84 -3.91
C HIS A 216 11.20 11.76 -4.84
N ALA A 217 9.88 11.68 -5.03
CA ALA A 217 9.27 10.75 -5.98
C ALA A 217 9.78 10.97 -7.41
N ARG A 218 9.90 12.23 -7.87
CA ARG A 218 10.46 12.57 -9.18
C ARG A 218 11.92 12.12 -9.31
N ARG A 219 12.74 12.40 -8.29
CA ARG A 219 14.15 11.99 -8.24
C ARG A 219 14.30 10.48 -8.31
N VAL A 220 13.48 9.75 -7.54
CA VAL A 220 13.47 8.28 -7.54
C VAL A 220 13.11 7.74 -8.92
N ILE A 221 12.05 8.25 -9.56
CA ILE A 221 11.66 7.80 -10.91
C ILE A 221 12.80 8.02 -11.93
N GLU A 222 13.53 9.13 -11.84
CA GLU A 222 14.69 9.37 -12.71
C GLU A 222 15.84 8.39 -12.44
N HIS A 223 16.13 8.10 -11.16
CA HIS A 223 17.10 7.05 -10.80
C HIS A 223 16.69 5.68 -11.35
N LEU A 224 15.42 5.28 -11.21
CA LEU A 224 14.91 4.02 -11.73
C LEU A 224 15.01 3.98 -13.27
N ARG A 225 14.69 5.08 -13.95
CA ARG A 225 14.89 5.18 -15.40
C ARG A 225 16.34 4.93 -15.78
N GLN A 226 17.30 5.60 -15.14
CA GLN A 226 18.73 5.49 -15.42
C GLN A 226 19.25 4.06 -15.22
N ALA A 227 18.69 3.35 -14.25
CA ALA A 227 19.05 1.99 -13.90
C ALA A 227 18.50 0.93 -14.88
N LEU A 228 17.49 1.24 -15.70
CA LEU A 228 16.93 0.30 -16.67
C LEU A 228 17.84 0.10 -17.89
N SER A 229 17.88 -1.11 -18.41
CA SER A 229 18.43 -1.38 -19.74
C SER A 229 17.54 -0.75 -20.83
N PRO A 230 18.08 -0.42 -22.02
CA PRO A 230 17.26 -0.15 -23.19
C PRO A 230 16.26 -1.30 -23.44
N GLY A 231 14.99 -0.97 -23.68
CA GLY A 231 13.90 -1.94 -23.77
C GLY A 231 13.51 -2.61 -22.45
N GLY A 232 14.10 -2.20 -21.33
CA GLY A 232 13.72 -2.64 -19.98
C GLY A 232 12.40 -2.03 -19.52
N ALA A 233 11.78 -2.64 -18.52
CA ALA A 233 10.47 -2.26 -18.03
C ALA A 233 10.50 -1.79 -16.56
N LEU A 234 9.71 -0.77 -16.24
CA LEU A 234 9.38 -0.35 -14.88
C LEU A 234 7.90 -0.61 -14.60
N ILE A 235 7.65 -1.31 -13.51
CA ILE A 235 6.31 -1.60 -12.99
C ILE A 235 6.12 -0.82 -11.69
N LEU A 236 5.02 -0.07 -11.62
CA LEU A 236 4.60 0.67 -10.42
C LEU A 236 3.30 0.08 -9.84
N GLY A 237 3.05 0.37 -8.56
CA GLY A 237 1.82 -0.05 -7.89
C GLY A 237 0.62 0.77 -8.36
N ALA A 238 -0.59 0.20 -8.25
CA ALA A 238 -1.81 0.87 -8.70
C ALA A 238 -2.08 2.22 -8.02
N SER A 239 -1.55 2.41 -6.80
CA SER A 239 -1.70 3.64 -6.04
C SER A 239 -0.54 4.62 -6.24
N ASP A 240 0.57 4.20 -6.87
CA ASP A 240 1.72 5.07 -7.06
C ASP A 240 1.41 6.14 -8.11
N ILE A 241 1.48 7.40 -7.67
CA ILE A 241 1.20 8.55 -8.53
C ILE A 241 2.51 9.05 -9.12
N VAL A 242 2.62 9.00 -10.45
CA VAL A 242 3.70 9.64 -11.20
C VAL A 242 3.20 10.99 -11.69
N PHE A 243 3.68 12.07 -11.07
CA PHE A 243 3.30 13.44 -11.43
C PHE A 243 3.89 13.88 -12.77
N GLU A 244 5.16 13.52 -13.00
CA GLU A 244 5.90 13.82 -14.22
C GLU A 244 6.73 12.59 -14.59
N LEU A 245 6.54 12.12 -15.81
CA LEU A 245 7.32 11.00 -16.33
C LEU A 245 8.57 11.55 -17.03
N PRO A 246 9.78 11.10 -16.68
CA PRO A 246 11.00 11.57 -17.33
C PRO A 246 11.05 11.12 -18.80
N ALA A 247 11.72 11.93 -19.62
CA ALA A 247 11.95 11.61 -21.02
C ALA A 247 12.65 10.25 -21.17
N GLY A 248 12.19 9.45 -22.13
CA GLY A 248 12.73 8.12 -22.39
C GLY A 248 12.05 6.98 -21.63
N LEU A 249 11.07 7.26 -20.75
CA LEU A 249 10.07 6.28 -20.34
C LEU A 249 8.79 6.48 -21.13
N THR A 250 8.23 5.40 -21.67
CA THR A 250 6.96 5.43 -22.40
C THR A 250 5.93 4.57 -21.68
N PRO A 251 4.76 5.14 -21.33
CA PRO A 251 3.68 4.36 -20.75
C PRO A 251 3.08 3.44 -21.80
N VAL A 252 2.94 2.17 -21.46
CA VAL A 252 2.32 1.12 -22.29
C VAL A 252 1.30 0.39 -21.44
N SER A 253 0.13 0.11 -22.02
CA SER A 253 -0.87 -0.76 -21.41
C SER A 253 -0.62 -2.20 -21.87
N ILE A 254 -0.32 -3.09 -20.93
CA ILE A 254 -0.20 -4.54 -21.17
C ILE A 254 -1.29 -5.20 -20.33
N ASP A 255 -2.26 -5.84 -20.97
CA ASP A 255 -3.41 -6.47 -20.30
C ASP A 255 -4.12 -5.55 -19.29
N ASN A 256 -4.36 -4.29 -19.69
CA ASN A 256 -4.93 -3.22 -18.87
C ASN A 256 -4.09 -2.80 -17.65
N ARG A 257 -2.81 -3.15 -17.62
CA ARG A 257 -1.86 -2.70 -16.59
C ARG A 257 -0.85 -1.74 -17.20
N LEU A 258 -0.62 -0.64 -16.47
CA LEU A 258 0.37 0.36 -16.86
C LEU A 258 1.78 -0.16 -16.57
N VAL A 259 2.61 -0.18 -17.60
CA VAL A 259 4.04 -0.50 -17.56
C VAL A 259 4.79 0.62 -18.27
N PHE A 260 5.96 0.99 -17.77
CA PHE A 260 6.80 2.02 -18.41
C PHE A 260 8.00 1.36 -19.07
N LEU A 261 8.11 1.48 -20.40
CA LEU A 261 9.24 0.94 -21.15
C LEU A 261 10.32 2.02 -21.34
N ARG A 262 11.58 1.65 -21.13
CA ARG A 262 12.72 2.50 -21.48
C ARG A 262 12.99 2.40 -22.97
N GLN A 263 12.91 3.52 -23.67
CA GLN A 263 13.16 3.60 -25.13
C GLN A 263 14.61 3.24 -25.48
N GLU A 264 14.81 2.58 -26.61
CA GLU A 264 16.13 2.37 -27.21
C GLU A 264 16.62 3.68 -27.85
N GLY A 265 17.85 4.10 -27.53
CA GLY A 265 18.51 5.21 -28.23
C GLY A 265 17.98 6.63 -27.97
N ALA A 266 17.42 6.92 -26.78
CA ALA A 266 16.94 8.26 -26.45
C ALA A 266 18.05 9.33 -26.55
N VAL A 267 18.11 10.03 -27.69
CA VAL A 267 18.73 11.35 -27.82
C VAL A 267 17.85 12.33 -27.04
N PRO A 268 18.40 13.26 -26.24
CA PRO A 268 17.59 14.29 -25.60
C PRO A 268 16.95 15.14 -26.69
N GLN A 269 15.64 15.02 -26.88
CA GLN A 269 14.90 15.95 -27.72
C GLN A 269 14.52 17.16 -26.86
N PRO A 270 14.76 18.40 -27.31
CA PRO A 270 14.36 19.58 -26.56
C PRO A 270 12.85 19.55 -26.32
N ALA A 271 12.44 19.95 -25.11
CA ALA A 271 11.06 19.98 -24.67
C ALA A 271 10.17 20.70 -25.71
N ALA A 272 9.41 19.91 -26.48
CA ALA A 272 8.31 20.41 -27.27
C ALA A 272 7.06 20.35 -26.40
N ALA A 273 6.44 21.52 -26.26
CA ALA A 273 5.12 21.86 -25.69
C ALA A 273 4.42 20.83 -24.78
N THR A 274 4.06 21.28 -23.59
CA THR A 274 3.15 20.65 -22.62
C THR A 274 2.01 19.86 -23.29
N PRO A 275 1.92 18.53 -23.12
CA PRO A 275 0.67 17.85 -23.36
C PRO A 275 -0.30 18.20 -22.21
N GLU A 276 -1.57 18.36 -22.54
CA GLU A 276 -2.64 18.45 -21.56
C GLU A 276 -2.62 17.24 -20.60
N PRO A 277 -3.08 17.39 -19.35
CA PRO A 277 -3.20 16.27 -18.43
C PRO A 277 -4.07 15.17 -19.06
N LEU A 278 -3.47 13.99 -19.27
CA LEU A 278 -4.22 12.79 -19.62
C LEU A 278 -5.17 12.43 -18.46
N ALA A 279 -6.45 12.73 -18.63
CA ALA A 279 -7.51 12.22 -17.79
C ALA A 279 -7.64 10.71 -18.03
N LEU A 280 -6.91 9.90 -17.25
CA LEU A 280 -6.99 8.45 -17.30
C LEU A 280 -8.25 7.96 -16.57
N GLY A 281 -9.30 7.71 -17.33
CA GLY A 281 -10.47 6.95 -16.87
C GLY A 281 -10.12 5.46 -16.73
N PHE A 282 -9.90 5.00 -15.50
CA PHE A 282 -9.78 3.57 -15.18
C PHE A 282 -11.07 3.04 -14.55
N ARG A 283 -11.55 1.89 -15.07
CA ARG A 283 -12.56 1.06 -14.41
C ARG A 283 -11.86 0.07 -13.48
N ILE A 284 -12.26 0.07 -12.21
CA ILE A 284 -11.81 -0.88 -11.20
C ILE A 284 -12.49 -2.24 -11.48
N ALA A 285 -11.72 -3.25 -11.86
CA ALA A 285 -12.24 -4.62 -11.95
C ALA A 285 -12.45 -5.20 -10.53
N ALA A 286 -13.63 -5.78 -10.29
CA ALA A 286 -14.00 -6.36 -9.00
C ALA A 286 -13.23 -7.67 -8.72
N MET A 287 -12.71 -7.83 -7.49
CA MET A 287 -12.13 -9.08 -7.00
C MET A 287 -13.19 -10.20 -6.86
N PRO A 288 -12.85 -11.46 -7.15
CA PRO A 288 -13.73 -12.60 -6.94
C PRO A 288 -13.85 -12.98 -5.44
N PRO A 289 -14.95 -13.66 -5.03
CA PRO A 289 -15.21 -14.01 -3.63
C PRO A 289 -14.34 -15.19 -3.17
N GLN A 290 -13.88 -15.17 -1.91
CA GLN A 290 -13.14 -16.28 -1.29
C GLN A 290 -14.06 -17.47 -0.92
N PRO A 291 -13.58 -18.73 -1.01
CA PRO A 291 -14.26 -19.91 -0.46
C PRO A 291 -14.03 -20.05 1.06
N ALA A 292 -15.03 -20.61 1.75
CA ALA A 292 -15.08 -20.73 3.21
C ALA A 292 -14.06 -21.75 3.77
N VAL A 293 -13.34 -21.36 4.83
CA VAL A 293 -12.52 -22.27 5.64
C VAL A 293 -13.40 -22.91 6.70
N GLY A 294 -13.50 -24.24 6.68
CA GLY A 294 -14.25 -25.03 7.65
C GLY A 294 -13.64 -24.99 9.05
N SER A 295 -14.53 -24.87 10.04
CA SER A 295 -14.24 -24.86 11.48
C SER A 295 -13.51 -26.13 11.94
N ARG A 296 -12.37 -25.96 12.63
CA ARG A 296 -11.86 -26.95 13.59
C ARG A 296 -12.20 -26.46 15.00
N GLU A 297 -12.78 -27.36 15.79
CA GLU A 297 -13.23 -27.11 17.16
C GLU A 297 -12.10 -26.63 18.07
N LEU A 298 -12.33 -25.50 18.73
CA LEU A 298 -11.54 -25.00 19.84
C LEU A 298 -12.00 -25.71 21.11
N VAL A 299 -11.11 -26.48 21.74
CA VAL A 299 -11.32 -27.04 23.08
C VAL A 299 -11.28 -25.91 24.11
N ALA A 300 -12.30 -25.86 24.96
CA ALA A 300 -12.53 -24.80 25.94
C ALA A 300 -11.47 -24.79 27.06
N ILE A 301 -10.95 -23.60 27.37
CA ILE A 301 -10.22 -23.32 28.61
C ILE A 301 -11.21 -22.66 29.57
N GLU A 302 -11.36 -23.19 30.78
CA GLU A 302 -12.26 -22.65 31.80
C GLU A 302 -11.81 -21.26 32.33
N PRO A 303 -12.75 -20.35 32.65
CA PRO A 303 -12.43 -19.00 33.11
C PRO A 303 -12.14 -18.93 34.62
N SER A 304 -11.13 -18.13 34.99
CA SER A 304 -10.82 -17.72 36.36
C SER A 304 -11.78 -16.59 36.83
N PRO A 305 -12.08 -16.44 38.13
CA PRO A 305 -13.32 -15.79 38.57
C PRO A 305 -13.24 -14.25 38.70
N ALA A 306 -14.34 -13.65 38.23
CA ALA A 306 -15.06 -12.45 38.71
C ALA A 306 -14.28 -11.15 38.97
N TYR A 307 -14.31 -10.25 37.99
CA TYR A 307 -14.38 -8.81 38.26
C TYR A 307 -15.84 -8.37 38.09
N THR A 308 -16.44 -7.88 39.17
CA THR A 308 -17.84 -7.44 39.22
C THR A 308 -18.04 -6.15 38.42
N SER A 309 -18.96 -6.24 37.46
CA SER A 309 -19.52 -5.12 36.69
C SER A 309 -20.37 -4.22 37.58
N SER A 310 -20.15 -2.91 37.50
CA SER A 310 -21.18 -1.91 37.77
C SER A 310 -21.15 -0.85 36.67
N VAL A 311 -21.88 -1.12 35.59
CA VAL A 311 -22.22 -0.13 34.56
C VAL A 311 -23.47 0.65 35.04
N PRO A 312 -23.45 2.00 35.12
CA PRO A 312 -24.66 2.77 35.38
C PRO A 312 -25.61 2.72 34.18
N PRO A 313 -26.94 2.85 34.39
CA PRO A 313 -27.92 2.74 33.32
C PRO A 313 -27.79 3.91 32.33
N SER A 314 -27.97 3.56 31.06
CA SER A 314 -28.04 4.42 29.88
C SER A 314 -28.65 5.79 30.14
N GLN A 315 -27.82 6.83 30.13
CA GLN A 315 -28.28 8.20 29.94
C GLN A 315 -28.60 8.40 28.45
N LYS A 316 -29.82 8.89 28.21
CA LYS A 316 -30.25 9.41 26.91
C LYS A 316 -29.23 10.46 26.47
N LEU A 317 -28.76 10.36 25.23
CA LEU A 317 -28.06 11.45 24.56
C LEU A 317 -29.03 12.61 24.44
N ASP A 318 -28.83 13.64 25.25
CA ASP A 318 -29.50 14.92 25.09
C ASP A 318 -29.13 15.51 23.72
N GLU A 319 -30.14 16.03 23.04
CA GLU A 319 -30.04 16.76 21.78
C GLU A 319 -29.16 18.01 21.99
N ALA A 320 -27.95 17.99 21.41
CA ALA A 320 -27.12 19.17 21.26
C ALA A 320 -27.67 20.04 20.10
N PRO A 321 -27.52 21.37 20.16
CA PRO A 321 -28.25 22.29 19.30
C PRO A 321 -27.84 22.13 17.84
N ALA A 322 -28.80 22.35 16.94
CA ALA A 322 -28.60 22.41 15.49
C ALA A 322 -27.51 23.45 15.16
N ALA A 323 -26.29 22.98 14.97
CA ALA A 323 -25.22 23.76 14.35
C ALA A 323 -25.51 23.82 12.85
N GLU A 324 -25.45 25.04 12.30
CA GLU A 324 -25.59 25.32 10.88
C GLU A 324 -24.73 24.36 10.05
N SER A 325 -25.31 23.80 8.99
CA SER A 325 -24.65 22.84 8.11
C SER A 325 -23.50 23.50 7.35
N ASP A 326 -22.30 23.38 7.90
CA ASP A 326 -21.08 23.67 7.17
C ASP A 326 -20.82 22.48 6.24
N ASP A 327 -21.32 22.53 5.00
CA ASP A 327 -21.14 21.49 3.96
C ASP A 327 -19.66 21.05 3.80
N SER A 328 -18.72 21.90 4.26
CA SER A 328 -17.29 21.62 4.33
C SER A 328 -16.88 20.56 5.38
N ALA A 329 -17.58 20.49 6.52
CA ALA A 329 -17.22 19.63 7.65
C ALA A 329 -17.55 18.16 7.38
N ALA A 330 -18.76 17.88 6.87
CA ALA A 330 -19.16 16.52 6.50
C ALA A 330 -18.33 15.96 5.34
N ALA A 331 -18.00 16.81 4.37
CA ALA A 331 -17.11 16.47 3.25
C ALA A 331 -15.68 16.14 3.73
N ARG A 332 -15.13 16.94 4.66
CA ARG A 332 -13.79 16.67 5.25
C ARG A 332 -13.77 15.32 5.97
N GLU A 333 -14.76 15.07 6.82
CA GLU A 333 -14.90 13.81 7.56
C GLU A 333 -15.06 12.60 6.64
N MET A 334 -15.80 12.74 5.55
CA MET A 334 -15.93 11.72 4.52
C MET A 334 -14.60 11.45 3.83
N LEU A 335 -13.91 12.49 3.36
CA LEU A 335 -12.65 12.34 2.63
C LEU A 335 -11.54 11.77 3.52
N ASP A 336 -11.43 12.21 4.77
CA ASP A 336 -10.49 11.66 5.75
C ASP A 336 -10.81 10.18 6.05
N GLY A 337 -12.09 9.84 6.14
CA GLY A 337 -12.53 8.46 6.31
C GLY A 337 -12.23 7.55 5.13
N ILE A 338 -12.43 8.04 3.91
CA ILE A 338 -12.09 7.32 2.67
C ILE A 338 -10.56 7.17 2.59
N SER A 339 -9.81 8.22 2.87
CA SER A 339 -8.33 8.19 2.89
C SER A 339 -7.83 7.12 3.85
N ARG A 340 -8.33 7.10 5.10
CA ARG A 340 -7.99 6.07 6.10
C ARG A 340 -8.35 4.66 5.65
N TYR A 341 -9.49 4.49 4.97
CA TYR A 341 -9.89 3.18 4.46
C TYR A 341 -8.91 2.69 3.39
N LEU A 342 -8.51 3.59 2.48
CA LEU A 342 -7.52 3.30 1.44
C LEU A 342 -6.13 3.03 2.03
N ASP A 343 -5.80 3.68 3.14
CA ASP A 343 -4.59 3.43 3.93
C ASP A 343 -4.65 2.13 4.75
N GLY A 344 -5.80 1.44 4.75
CA GLY A 344 -6.02 0.19 5.49
C GLY A 344 -6.29 0.37 6.99
N ASP A 345 -6.41 1.60 7.48
CA ASP A 345 -6.91 1.92 8.83
C ASP A 345 -8.43 1.77 8.86
N VAL A 346 -8.90 0.53 8.76
CA VAL A 346 -10.34 0.21 8.67
C VAL A 346 -11.11 0.71 9.90
N GLN A 347 -10.50 0.65 11.08
CA GLN A 347 -11.12 1.09 12.33
C GLN A 347 -11.19 2.62 12.42
N GLY A 348 -10.15 3.34 12.04
CA GLY A 348 -10.17 4.80 11.97
C GLY A 348 -11.06 5.33 10.85
N ALA A 349 -11.07 4.66 9.70
CA ALA A 349 -12.00 4.93 8.62
C ALA A 349 -13.45 4.79 9.10
N ALA A 350 -13.79 3.68 9.76
CA ALA A 350 -15.14 3.47 10.28
C ALA A 350 -15.57 4.58 11.26
N ARG A 351 -14.66 5.06 12.12
CA ARG A 351 -14.94 6.19 13.03
C ARG A 351 -15.22 7.48 12.26
N GLN A 352 -14.37 7.84 11.30
CA GLN A 352 -14.50 9.09 10.56
C GLN A 352 -15.73 9.09 9.64
N LEU A 353 -16.00 7.96 8.99
CA LEU A 353 -17.15 7.80 8.10
C LEU A 353 -18.48 7.80 8.87
N ARG A 354 -18.49 7.34 10.13
CA ARG A 354 -19.65 7.51 11.03
C ARG A 354 -19.87 8.98 11.40
N ALA A 355 -18.81 9.73 11.64
CA ALA A 355 -18.90 11.16 11.92
C ALA A 355 -19.42 11.93 10.70
N ALA A 356 -18.94 11.60 9.49
CA ALA A 356 -19.47 12.14 8.24
C ALA A 356 -20.99 11.93 8.11
N LEU A 357 -21.46 10.70 8.34
CA LEU A 357 -22.88 10.35 8.24
C LEU A 357 -23.75 10.87 9.39
N PHE A 358 -23.13 11.30 10.49
CA PHE A 358 -23.81 11.98 11.58
C PHE A 358 -24.09 13.44 11.21
N LEU A 359 -23.10 14.10 10.60
CA LEU A 359 -23.23 15.47 10.10
C LEU A 359 -24.15 15.55 8.88
N GLU A 360 -23.99 14.62 7.93
CA GLU A 360 -24.78 14.59 6.71
C GLU A 360 -25.18 13.15 6.34
N ALA A 361 -26.44 12.82 6.61
CA ALA A 361 -26.97 11.45 6.54
C ALA A 361 -27.12 10.91 5.10
N ASN A 362 -27.09 11.76 4.08
CA ASN A 362 -27.33 11.44 2.67
C ASN A 362 -26.04 11.21 1.85
N LEU A 363 -24.86 11.24 2.49
CA LEU A 363 -23.57 10.96 1.84
C LEU A 363 -23.41 9.49 1.45
N TRP A 364 -23.87 9.14 0.25
CA TRP A 364 -23.74 7.76 -0.24
C TRP A 364 -22.28 7.27 -0.30
N PRO A 365 -21.24 8.08 -0.61
CA PRO A 365 -19.87 7.57 -0.60
C PRO A 365 -19.40 7.22 0.82
N ALA A 366 -19.72 8.07 1.82
CA ALA A 366 -19.41 7.80 3.21
C ALA A 366 -20.09 6.50 3.70
N ALA A 367 -21.37 6.31 3.34
CA ALA A 367 -22.12 5.09 3.65
C ALA A 367 -21.53 3.85 2.97
N TYR A 368 -21.07 3.98 1.72
CA TYR A 368 -20.46 2.88 0.97
C TYR A 368 -19.12 2.44 1.57
N TYR A 369 -18.23 3.39 1.87
CA TYR A 369 -16.95 3.08 2.48
C TYR A 369 -17.10 2.59 3.93
N LEU A 370 -18.10 3.06 4.67
CA LEU A 370 -18.40 2.52 6.00
C LEU A 370 -18.90 1.07 5.91
N ALA A 371 -19.71 0.75 4.89
CA ALA A 371 -20.16 -0.61 4.63
C ALA A 371 -18.97 -1.54 4.33
N LEU A 372 -18.01 -1.07 3.53
CA LEU A 372 -16.76 -1.78 3.28
C LEU A 372 -15.93 -1.97 4.56
N CYS A 373 -15.87 -0.95 5.42
CA CYS A 373 -15.19 -1.08 6.71
C CYS A 373 -15.85 -2.16 7.58
N TYR A 374 -17.17 -2.17 7.67
CA TYR A 374 -17.92 -3.16 8.45
C TYR A 374 -17.78 -4.57 7.91
N ASP A 375 -17.79 -4.75 6.59
CA ASP A 375 -17.48 -6.04 5.96
C ASP A 375 -16.08 -6.52 6.36
N ALA A 376 -15.09 -5.62 6.31
CA ALA A 376 -13.69 -5.94 6.62
C ALA A 376 -13.45 -6.29 8.10
N ILE A 377 -14.28 -5.80 9.03
CA ILE A 377 -14.18 -6.11 10.47
C ILE A 377 -15.21 -7.15 10.94
N GLY A 378 -15.90 -7.83 10.01
CA GLY A 378 -16.81 -8.93 10.32
C GLY A 378 -18.22 -8.52 10.77
N LEU A 379 -18.60 -7.25 10.65
CA LEU A 379 -19.94 -6.73 10.95
C LEU A 379 -20.88 -6.83 9.74
N GLY A 380 -21.01 -8.02 9.16
CA GLY A 380 -21.72 -8.22 7.88
C GLY A 380 -23.20 -7.83 7.88
N ARG A 381 -23.90 -7.92 9.02
CA ARG A 381 -25.30 -7.47 9.15
C ARG A 381 -25.42 -5.95 8.98
N ASP A 382 -24.52 -5.20 9.62
CA ASP A 382 -24.50 -3.74 9.56
C ASP A 382 -24.00 -3.25 8.19
N ALA A 383 -22.99 -3.93 7.63
CA ALA A 383 -22.50 -3.66 6.28
C ALA A 383 -23.62 -3.82 5.23
N LYS A 384 -24.38 -4.91 5.30
CA LYS A 384 -25.51 -5.17 4.40
C LYS A 384 -26.60 -4.10 4.49
N ARG A 385 -26.94 -3.65 5.72
CA ARG A 385 -27.89 -2.54 5.93
C ARG A 385 -27.38 -1.26 5.27
N LEU A 386 -26.09 -0.95 5.40
CA LEU A 386 -25.49 0.21 4.76
C LEU A 386 -25.46 0.09 3.23
N TYR A 387 -25.17 -1.09 2.66
CA TYR A 387 -25.27 -1.29 1.21
C TYR A 387 -26.70 -1.08 0.68
N GLY A 388 -27.72 -1.52 1.41
CA GLY A 388 -29.12 -1.23 1.08
C GLY A 388 -29.38 0.28 1.04
N ARG A 389 -28.95 0.99 2.09
CA ARG A 389 -29.08 2.45 2.19
C ARG A 389 -28.34 3.18 1.07
N VAL A 390 -27.14 2.75 0.67
CA VAL A 390 -26.39 3.33 -0.46
C VAL A 390 -27.21 3.26 -1.75
N ALA A 391 -27.87 2.13 -2.02
CA ALA A 391 -28.69 1.97 -3.21
C ALA A 391 -29.92 2.90 -3.21
N GLU A 392 -30.53 3.12 -2.04
CA GLU A 392 -31.64 4.06 -1.85
C GLU A 392 -31.19 5.51 -2.05
N LEU A 393 -30.06 5.91 -1.46
CA LEU A 393 -29.51 7.27 -1.55
C LEU A 393 -29.16 7.64 -3.00
N ILE A 394 -28.48 6.75 -3.73
CA ILE A 394 -28.17 6.95 -5.15
C ILE A 394 -29.45 7.06 -5.98
N ALA A 395 -30.44 6.18 -5.74
CA ALA A 395 -31.71 6.22 -6.48
C ALA A 395 -32.52 7.50 -6.21
N SER A 396 -32.37 8.10 -5.03
CA SER A 396 -33.01 9.37 -4.68
C SER A 396 -32.33 10.61 -5.27
N GLY A 397 -31.18 10.45 -5.94
CA GLY A 397 -30.40 11.56 -6.49
C GLY A 397 -29.75 12.43 -5.42
N ALA A 398 -29.34 11.82 -4.29
CA ALA A 398 -28.72 12.55 -3.18
C ALA A 398 -27.49 13.36 -3.67
N PRO A 399 -27.44 14.68 -3.41
CA PRO A 399 -26.34 15.53 -3.86
C PRO A 399 -25.02 15.16 -3.15
N LEU A 400 -23.89 15.43 -3.82
CA LEU A 400 -22.57 15.35 -3.22
C LEU A 400 -22.16 16.73 -2.72
N PRO A 401 -21.57 16.85 -1.52
CA PRO A 401 -21.15 18.14 -0.92
C PRO A 401 -19.89 18.72 -1.58
N ILE A 402 -19.38 18.08 -2.64
CA ILE A 402 -18.26 18.56 -3.43
C ILE A 402 -18.80 18.78 -4.84
N ASP A 403 -18.63 19.99 -5.37
CA ASP A 403 -18.95 20.34 -6.76
C ASP A 403 -18.09 19.49 -7.71
N THR A 404 -18.61 18.30 -8.01
CA THR A 404 -17.94 17.25 -8.76
C THR A 404 -18.83 16.87 -9.92
N GLU A 405 -19.07 17.84 -10.80
CA GLU A 405 -19.75 17.60 -12.08
C GLU A 405 -19.14 16.40 -12.85
N HIS A 406 -17.88 16.02 -12.54
CA HIS A 406 -17.15 14.94 -13.19
C HIS A 406 -16.52 13.87 -12.26
N GLY A 407 -16.37 14.10 -10.95
CA GLY A 407 -15.46 13.32 -10.09
C GLY A 407 -16.00 12.00 -9.52
N PHE A 408 -17.32 11.84 -9.36
CA PHE A 408 -17.93 10.62 -8.79
C PHE A 408 -19.02 9.99 -9.67
N ARG A 409 -19.60 10.76 -10.60
CA ARG A 409 -20.68 10.26 -11.50
C ARG A 409 -20.26 9.02 -12.28
N PHE A 410 -18.97 8.90 -12.66
CA PHE A 410 -18.48 7.73 -13.39
C PHE A 410 -18.41 6.45 -12.53
N LEU A 411 -18.30 6.57 -11.20
CA LEU A 411 -18.27 5.45 -10.26
C LEU A 411 -19.66 5.08 -9.73
N GLU A 412 -20.63 6.00 -9.80
CA GLU A 412 -21.96 5.86 -9.22
C GLU A 412 -22.69 4.60 -9.72
N GLN A 413 -22.63 4.31 -11.02
CA GLN A 413 -23.27 3.13 -11.59
C GLN A 413 -22.62 1.82 -11.13
N ASP A 414 -21.30 1.81 -10.97
CA ASP A 414 -20.55 0.63 -10.50
C ASP A 414 -20.79 0.40 -8.99
N VAL A 415 -20.79 1.47 -8.20
CA VAL A 415 -21.12 1.41 -6.77
C VAL A 415 -22.56 0.96 -6.56
N LEU A 416 -23.51 1.50 -7.32
CA LEU A 416 -24.92 1.09 -7.25
C LEU A 416 -25.09 -0.40 -7.55
N ARG A 417 -24.38 -0.91 -8.57
CA ARG A 417 -24.39 -2.34 -8.92
C ARG A 417 -23.87 -3.20 -7.76
N ILE A 418 -22.75 -2.82 -7.16
CA ILE A 418 -22.12 -3.53 -6.03
C ILE A 418 -23.01 -3.47 -4.79
N ALA A 419 -23.53 -2.28 -4.46
CA ALA A 419 -24.39 -2.05 -3.31
C ALA A 419 -25.69 -2.87 -3.40
N ARG A 420 -26.34 -2.92 -4.56
CA ARG A 420 -27.51 -3.78 -4.79
C ARG A 420 -27.17 -5.26 -4.63
N ALA A 421 -26.06 -5.72 -5.21
CA ALA A 421 -25.64 -7.12 -5.12
C ALA A 421 -25.32 -7.55 -3.68
N ARG A 422 -24.70 -6.68 -2.87
CA ARG A 422 -24.35 -6.96 -1.47
C ARG A 422 -25.52 -6.75 -0.51
N GLY A 423 -26.40 -5.78 -0.79
CA GLY A 423 -27.63 -5.52 -0.03
C GLY A 423 -28.72 -6.60 -0.20
N ALA A 424 -28.84 -7.20 -1.38
CA ALA A 424 -29.90 -8.16 -1.71
C ALA A 424 -29.67 -9.60 -1.20
N ARG A 425 -28.46 -9.97 -0.74
CA ARG A 425 -28.17 -11.32 -0.21
C ARG A 425 -28.82 -11.55 1.15
N GLY A 426 -30.12 -11.81 1.13
CA GLY A 426 -30.95 -12.23 2.26
C GLY A 426 -32.17 -11.34 2.44
N ARG A 427 -33.21 -11.55 1.63
CA ARG A 427 -34.52 -11.80 2.23
C ARG A 427 -34.60 -13.32 2.47
N PRO A 428 -35.22 -13.75 3.58
CA PRO A 428 -35.19 -15.14 4.03
C PRO A 428 -35.61 -16.14 2.96
#